data_AF-A0A838EVU9-F1
#
_entry.id   AF-A0A838EVU9-F1
#
_cell.length_a   1.000
_cell.length_b   1.000
_cell.length_c   1.000
_cell.angle_alpha   90.00
_cell.angle_beta   90.00
_cell.angle_gamma   90.00
#
_symmetry.space_group_name_H-M   'P 1'
#
loop_
_entity.id
_entity.type
_entity.pdbx_description
1 polymer ?
#
loop_
_entity_poly.entity_id
_entity_poly.type
_entity_poly.pdbx_seq_one_letter_code
_entity_poly.pdbx_strand_id
1 'polypeptide(L)'
;MKFFLFWLLLSSSVFAAAEKKQNAYQFLKQKSLENRPEVTFNTYEDIISGSLAFLIGNIGYFTTNSNTLKIAFSGVQTVGIIGVGHGIYDYYYPHFDSRLLMLLSKKKMTRGQLSDGYVGLLGEMDRAKRVSLLWSSSLLTMQYSLNAFVSKDVSQDMKDIYLFLGGVNAIVATYSYFHKSDYEEYYLQNKSSPEVGLFVLPDQGGIKSGLGVTQSW
;
A
#
# COMPACT_ATOMS: atom_id res chain seq x y z
N MET A 1 18.93 27.40 53.59
CA MET A 1 19.80 27.15 52.42
C MET A 1 20.31 25.70 52.30
N LYS A 2 20.57 24.96 53.39
CA LYS A 2 21.08 23.57 53.31
C LYS A 2 20.07 22.52 52.78
N PHE A 3 18.77 22.74 52.96
CA PHE A 3 17.73 21.81 52.46
C PHE A 3 17.50 21.88 50.94
N PHE A 4 17.79 23.01 50.30
CA PHE A 4 17.57 23.19 48.86
C PHE A 4 18.62 22.46 48.01
N LEU A 5 19.87 22.41 48.49
CA LEU A 5 20.95 21.64 47.86
C LEU A 5 20.72 20.12 47.95
N PHE A 6 20.08 19.64 49.01
CA PHE A 6 19.77 18.22 49.16
C PHE A 6 18.67 17.76 48.17
N TRP A 7 17.67 18.61 47.91
CA TRP A 7 16.64 18.34 46.90
C TRP A 7 17.18 18.37 45.47
N LEU A 8 18.10 19.30 45.16
CA LEU A 8 18.75 19.39 43.86
C LEU A 8 19.61 18.15 43.53
N LEU A 9 20.25 17.55 44.54
CA LEU A 9 21.06 16.34 44.38
C LEU A 9 20.22 15.05 44.26
N LEU A 10 19.00 15.03 44.83
CA LEU A 10 18.06 13.91 44.69
C LEU A 10 17.32 13.91 43.35
N SER A 11 17.12 15.06 42.70
CA SER A 11 16.52 15.12 41.37
C SER A 11 17.42 14.62 40.24
N SER A 12 18.75 14.66 40.41
CA SER A 12 19.72 14.22 39.39
C SER A 12 19.88 12.70 39.28
N SER A 13 19.42 11.92 40.27
CA SER A 13 19.56 10.46 40.27
C SER A 13 18.33 9.71 39.72
N VAL A 14 17.21 10.40 39.47
CA VAL A 14 15.97 9.77 38.94
C VAL A 14 15.99 9.59 37.41
N PHE A 15 16.86 10.30 36.69
CA PHE A 15 16.95 10.21 35.22
C PHE A 15 18.17 9.45 34.69
N ALA A 16 19.00 8.86 35.55
CA ALA A 16 20.06 7.93 35.13
C ALA A 16 19.51 6.50 34.97
N ALA A 17 18.33 6.35 34.39
CA ALA A 17 17.93 5.06 33.82
C ALA A 17 18.80 4.86 32.58
N ALA A 18 19.84 4.04 32.71
CA ALA A 18 20.67 3.65 31.59
C ALA A 18 19.77 3.13 30.47
N GLU A 19 19.57 3.92 29.41
CA GLU A 19 18.92 3.48 28.18
C GLU A 19 19.74 2.31 27.66
N LYS A 20 19.27 1.11 27.95
CA LYS A 20 19.85 -0.12 27.43
C LYS A 20 19.67 -0.03 25.93
N LYS A 21 20.73 0.32 25.18
CA LYS A 21 20.71 0.37 23.71
C LYS A 21 20.10 -0.93 23.20
N GLN A 22 18.82 -0.86 22.84
CA GLN A 22 18.09 -2.01 22.38
C GLN A 22 18.76 -2.45 21.07
N ASN A 23 19.22 -3.70 21.01
CA ASN A 23 19.80 -4.25 19.79
C ASN A 23 18.79 -4.06 18.66
N ALA A 24 19.21 -3.54 17.49
CA ALA A 24 18.34 -3.30 16.34
C ALA A 24 17.49 -4.53 15.97
N TYR A 25 18.03 -5.74 16.15
CA TYR A 25 17.26 -6.97 15.98
C TYR A 25 16.13 -7.14 17.00
N GLN A 26 16.38 -6.84 18.28
CA GLN A 26 15.35 -6.90 19.32
C GLN A 26 14.32 -5.79 19.16
N PHE A 27 14.73 -4.60 18.74
CA PHE A 27 13.82 -3.51 18.40
C PHE A 27 12.91 -3.89 17.23
N LEU A 28 13.48 -4.36 16.12
CA LEU A 28 12.71 -4.83 14.97
C LEU A 28 11.79 -5.99 15.34
N LYS A 29 12.28 -6.97 16.10
CA LYS A 29 11.47 -8.11 16.56
C LYS A 29 10.29 -7.65 17.39
N GLN A 30 10.50 -6.76 18.36
CA GLN A 30 9.42 -6.19 19.17
C GLN A 30 8.43 -5.40 18.29
N LYS A 31 8.93 -4.52 17.42
CA LYS A 31 8.08 -3.74 16.51
C LYS A 31 7.29 -4.60 15.53
N SER A 32 7.84 -5.72 15.06
CA SER A 32 7.10 -6.65 14.20
C SER A 32 6.01 -7.43 14.91
N LEU A 33 6.12 -7.59 16.24
CA LEU A 33 5.11 -8.23 17.06
C LEU A 33 4.01 -7.23 17.43
N GLU A 34 4.39 -5.97 17.69
CA GLU A 34 3.47 -4.84 17.92
C GLU A 34 2.73 -4.41 16.63
N ASN A 35 3.40 -4.46 15.47
CA ASN A 35 2.82 -4.14 14.15
C ASN A 35 1.98 -5.30 13.58
N ARG A 36 1.77 -6.40 14.33
CA ARG A 36 0.68 -7.33 14.00
C ARG A 36 -0.60 -6.58 14.32
N PRO A 37 -1.43 -6.23 13.32
CA PRO A 37 -2.59 -5.41 13.59
C PRO A 37 -3.47 -6.12 14.62
N GLU A 38 -3.72 -5.48 15.78
CA GLU A 38 -4.58 -5.99 16.87
C GLU A 38 -6.00 -6.31 16.38
N VAL A 39 -6.37 -5.77 15.21
CA VAL A 39 -7.58 -6.11 14.47
C VAL A 39 -7.15 -6.66 13.11
N THR A 40 -7.35 -7.96 12.89
CA THR A 40 -7.24 -8.55 11.55
C THR A 40 -8.41 -8.07 10.71
N PHE A 41 -8.34 -6.84 10.21
CA PHE A 41 -9.24 -6.37 9.17
C PHE A 41 -9.06 -7.25 7.93
N ASN A 42 -10.14 -7.52 7.22
CA ASN A 42 -10.08 -8.29 5.99
C ASN A 42 -9.28 -7.47 4.96
N THR A 43 -8.27 -8.05 4.32
CA THR A 43 -7.42 -7.35 3.32
C THR A 43 -8.24 -6.72 2.19
N TYR A 44 -9.48 -7.17 1.97
CA TYR A 44 -10.39 -6.65 0.97
C TYR A 44 -11.34 -5.55 1.48
N GLU A 45 -11.30 -5.16 2.76
CA GLU A 45 -12.26 -4.23 3.34
C GLU A 45 -12.25 -2.86 2.68
N ASP A 46 -11.07 -2.32 2.41
CA ASP A 46 -10.90 -1.04 1.69
C ASP A 46 -11.36 -1.15 0.23
N ILE A 47 -11.11 -2.29 -0.40
CA ILE A 47 -11.59 -2.55 -1.77
C ILE A 47 -13.11 -2.60 -1.80
N ILE A 48 -13.73 -3.32 -0.86
CA ILE A 48 -15.19 -3.49 -0.79
C ILE A 48 -15.86 -2.17 -0.43
N SER A 49 -15.40 -1.50 0.64
CA SER A 49 -15.96 -0.22 1.08
C SER A 49 -15.77 0.87 0.04
N GLY A 50 -14.59 0.94 -0.59
CA GLY A 50 -14.30 1.85 -1.70
C GLY A 50 -15.19 1.58 -2.91
N SER A 51 -15.39 0.31 -3.27
CA SER A 51 -16.29 -0.08 -4.37
C SER A 51 -17.74 0.26 -4.08
N LEU A 52 -18.21 0.07 -2.84
CA LEU A 52 -19.56 0.45 -2.43
C LEU A 52 -19.76 1.97 -2.48
N ALA A 53 -18.81 2.74 -1.97
CA ALA A 53 -18.83 4.20 -2.06
C ALA A 53 -18.86 4.66 -3.54
N PHE A 54 -18.05 4.04 -4.40
CA PHE A 54 -18.04 4.30 -5.84
C PHE A 54 -19.40 4.00 -6.49
N LEU A 55 -20.04 2.88 -6.16
CA LEU A 55 -21.36 2.50 -6.69
C LEU A 55 -22.45 3.46 -6.22
N ILE A 56 -22.51 3.77 -4.92
CA ILE A 56 -23.47 4.72 -4.35
C ILE A 56 -23.29 6.11 -4.98
N GLY A 57 -22.04 6.54 -5.12
CA GLY A 57 -21.70 7.79 -5.79
C GLY A 57 -22.16 7.80 -7.25
N ASN A 58 -22.01 6.71 -8.00
CA ASN A 58 -22.53 6.59 -9.37
C ASN A 58 -24.06 6.67 -9.43
N ILE A 59 -24.76 5.90 -8.60
CA ILE A 59 -26.23 5.92 -8.54
C ILE A 59 -26.73 7.33 -8.22
N GLY A 60 -26.16 7.97 -7.19
CA GLY A 60 -26.54 9.33 -6.79
C GLY A 60 -26.28 10.35 -7.90
N TYR A 61 -25.14 10.26 -8.58
CA TYR A 61 -24.75 11.17 -9.65
C TYR A 61 -25.70 11.12 -10.86
N PHE A 62 -26.12 9.93 -11.29
CA PHE A 62 -27.01 9.76 -12.46
C PHE A 62 -28.49 9.92 -12.13
N THR A 63 -28.89 9.85 -10.86
CA THR A 63 -30.29 10.03 -10.44
C THR A 63 -30.63 11.47 -10.05
N THR A 64 -29.63 12.30 -9.73
CA THR A 64 -29.85 13.68 -9.31
C THR A 64 -29.80 14.67 -10.48
N ASN A 65 -30.67 15.67 -10.43
CA ASN A 65 -30.66 16.80 -11.37
C ASN A 65 -29.87 18.01 -10.86
N SER A 66 -29.49 18.04 -9.58
CA SER A 66 -28.78 19.17 -8.98
C SER A 66 -27.28 19.11 -9.27
N ASN A 67 -26.74 20.15 -9.90
CA ASN A 67 -25.30 20.26 -10.16
C ASN A 67 -24.46 20.18 -8.87
N THR A 68 -24.91 20.80 -7.79
CA THR A 68 -24.23 20.73 -6.49
C THR A 68 -24.16 19.31 -5.96
N LEU A 69 -25.26 18.55 -6.09
CA LEU A 69 -25.28 17.14 -5.68
C LEU A 69 -24.40 16.28 -6.60
N LYS A 70 -24.38 16.55 -7.90
CA LYS A 70 -23.46 15.87 -8.84
C LYS A 70 -22.00 16.05 -8.42
N ILE A 71 -21.60 17.25 -7.98
CA ILE A 71 -20.25 17.49 -7.46
C ILE A 71 -19.99 16.64 -6.22
N ALA A 72 -20.92 16.66 -5.26
CA ALA A 72 -20.78 15.88 -4.02
C ALA A 72 -20.65 14.38 -4.32
N PHE A 73 -21.49 13.85 -5.20
CA PHE A 73 -21.41 12.45 -5.62
C PHE A 73 -20.14 12.13 -6.40
N SER A 74 -19.62 13.05 -7.23
CA SER A 74 -18.31 12.88 -7.88
C SER A 74 -17.17 12.85 -6.86
N GLY A 75 -17.28 13.63 -5.77
CA GLY A 75 -16.38 13.54 -4.61
C GLY A 75 -16.43 12.15 -3.95
N VAL A 76 -17.63 11.63 -3.68
CA VAL A 76 -17.82 10.28 -3.12
C VAL A 76 -17.25 9.19 -4.04
N GLN A 77 -17.49 9.29 -5.36
CA GLN A 77 -16.89 8.38 -6.35
C GLN A 77 -15.36 8.41 -6.28
N THR A 78 -14.77 9.61 -6.21
CA THR A 78 -13.31 9.81 -6.14
C THR A 78 -12.73 9.18 -4.88
N VAL A 79 -13.34 9.43 -3.72
CA VAL A 79 -12.94 8.81 -2.44
C VAL A 79 -13.06 7.28 -2.51
N GLY A 80 -14.14 6.77 -3.09
CA GLY A 80 -14.32 5.32 -3.29
C GLY A 80 -13.21 4.69 -4.13
N ILE A 81 -12.84 5.33 -5.25
CA ILE A 81 -11.74 4.85 -6.11
C ILE A 81 -10.39 4.92 -5.39
N ILE A 82 -10.12 5.97 -4.63
CA ILE A 82 -8.90 6.07 -3.82
C ILE A 82 -8.87 4.94 -2.78
N GLY A 83 -10.00 4.61 -2.15
CA GLY A 83 -10.13 3.47 -1.25
C GLY A 83 -9.80 2.14 -1.93
N VAL A 84 -10.31 1.92 -3.15
CA VAL A 84 -9.94 0.74 -3.95
C VAL A 84 -8.44 0.70 -4.23
N GLY A 85 -7.84 1.84 -4.62
CA GLY A 85 -6.39 1.95 -4.81
C GLY A 85 -5.60 1.61 -3.54
N HIS A 86 -6.03 2.12 -2.39
CA HIS A 86 -5.41 1.85 -1.09
C HIS A 86 -5.51 0.36 -0.73
N GLY A 87 -6.69 -0.24 -0.87
CA GLY A 87 -6.87 -1.67 -0.62
C GLY A 87 -6.03 -2.55 -1.55
N ILE A 88 -5.88 -2.17 -2.83
CA ILE A 88 -4.97 -2.85 -3.76
C ILE A 88 -3.51 -2.71 -3.31
N TYR A 89 -3.10 -1.54 -2.82
CA TYR A 89 -1.77 -1.34 -2.27
C TYR A 89 -1.54 -2.29 -1.10
N ASP A 90 -2.41 -2.26 -0.09
CA ASP A 90 -2.29 -3.09 1.11
C ASP A 90 -2.30 -4.59 0.80
N TYR A 91 -3.09 -5.00 -0.20
CA TYR A 91 -3.14 -6.36 -0.68
C TYR A 91 -1.81 -6.86 -1.26
N TYR A 92 -1.12 -6.03 -2.04
CA TYR A 92 0.17 -6.38 -2.65
C TYR A 92 1.38 -6.00 -1.79
N TYR A 93 1.18 -5.15 -0.77
CA TYR A 93 2.25 -4.63 0.06
C TYR A 93 2.87 -5.76 0.90
N PRO A 94 4.18 -6.04 0.76
CA PRO A 94 4.83 -6.98 1.63
C PRO A 94 4.89 -6.38 3.03
N HIS A 95 4.48 -7.13 4.06
CA HIS A 95 4.75 -6.76 5.46
C HIS A 95 6.27 -6.73 5.70
N PHE A 96 6.89 -5.59 5.40
CA PHE A 96 8.32 -5.42 5.23
C PHE A 96 9.09 -5.89 6.47
N ASP A 97 8.66 -5.44 7.66
CA ASP A 97 9.31 -5.78 8.93
C ASP A 97 9.31 -7.29 9.18
N SER A 98 8.18 -7.96 8.94
CA SER A 98 8.05 -9.40 9.21
C SER A 98 8.85 -10.23 8.20
N ARG A 99 8.85 -9.86 6.92
CA ARG A 99 9.65 -10.52 5.89
C ARG A 99 11.15 -10.27 6.07
N LEU A 100 11.55 -9.05 6.43
CA LEU A 100 12.93 -8.71 6.72
C LEU A 100 13.45 -9.50 7.93
N LEU A 101 12.65 -9.61 9.00
CA LEU A 101 13.00 -10.46 10.14
C LEU A 101 13.07 -11.94 9.78
N MET A 102 12.17 -12.43 8.94
CA MET A 102 12.24 -13.78 8.41
C MET A 102 13.55 -14.02 7.65
N LEU A 103 14.01 -13.05 6.85
CA LEU A 103 15.32 -13.12 6.21
C LEU A 103 16.44 -13.14 7.26
N LEU A 104 16.45 -12.18 8.19
CA LEU A 104 17.50 -12.08 9.22
C LEU A 104 17.56 -13.29 10.18
N SER A 105 16.46 -14.04 10.31
CA SER A 105 16.39 -15.23 11.17
C SER A 105 16.88 -16.52 10.53
N LYS A 106 17.10 -16.59 9.21
CA LYS A 106 17.59 -17.83 8.59
C LYS A 106 19.05 -18.07 8.97
N LYS A 107 19.32 -19.28 9.50
CA LYS A 107 20.66 -19.71 9.87
C LYS A 107 21.53 -19.85 8.62
N LYS A 108 22.75 -19.29 8.63
CA LYS A 108 23.75 -19.36 7.55
C LYS A 108 23.37 -18.63 6.25
N MET A 109 22.66 -17.50 6.32
CA MET A 109 22.43 -16.66 5.14
C MET A 109 23.73 -15.96 4.71
N THR A 110 24.04 -16.02 3.41
CA THR A 110 25.16 -15.24 2.86
C THR A 110 24.78 -13.77 2.69
N ARG A 111 25.76 -12.87 2.61
CA ARG A 111 25.50 -11.44 2.32
C ARG A 111 24.73 -11.27 1.01
N GLY A 112 25.07 -12.04 -0.02
CA GLY A 112 24.37 -12.02 -1.31
C GLY A 112 22.88 -12.40 -1.15
N GLN A 113 22.58 -13.49 -0.47
CA GLN A 113 21.19 -13.92 -0.24
C GLN A 113 20.37 -12.91 0.58
N LEU A 114 21.00 -12.22 1.54
CA LEU A 114 20.35 -11.16 2.30
C LEU A 114 20.07 -9.94 1.43
N SER A 115 21.05 -9.52 0.63
CA SER A 115 20.90 -8.42 -0.32
C SER A 115 19.83 -8.71 -1.37
N ASP A 116 19.85 -9.89 -1.99
CA ASP A 116 18.86 -10.31 -2.98
C ASP A 116 17.44 -10.33 -2.37
N GLY A 117 17.31 -10.87 -1.14
CA GLY A 117 16.04 -10.86 -0.42
C GLY A 117 15.55 -9.45 -0.09
N TYR A 118 16.45 -8.55 0.33
CA TYR A 118 16.12 -7.16 0.62
C TYR A 118 15.70 -6.38 -0.63
N VAL A 119 16.45 -6.50 -1.73
CA VAL A 119 16.14 -5.90 -3.02
C VAL A 119 14.81 -6.43 -3.55
N GLY A 120 14.55 -7.73 -3.41
CA GLY A 120 13.26 -8.33 -3.75
C GLY A 120 12.09 -7.74 -2.96
N LEU A 121 12.26 -7.45 -1.66
CA LEU A 121 11.24 -6.78 -0.86
C LEU A 121 10.95 -5.35 -1.35
N LEU A 122 11.99 -4.59 -1.70
CA LEU A 122 11.82 -3.26 -2.28
C LEU A 122 11.07 -3.33 -3.61
N GLY A 123 11.37 -4.32 -4.45
CA GLY A 123 10.68 -4.54 -5.72
C GLY A 123 9.20 -4.89 -5.55
N GLU A 124 8.85 -5.69 -4.55
CA GLU A 124 7.45 -5.96 -4.20
C GLU A 124 6.71 -4.70 -3.73
N MET A 125 7.35 -3.88 -2.89
CA MET A 125 6.77 -2.60 -2.43
C MET A 125 6.53 -1.64 -3.59
N ASP A 126 7.50 -1.48 -4.49
CA ASP A 126 7.38 -0.59 -5.64
C ASP A 126 6.32 -1.08 -6.62
N ARG A 127 6.22 -2.40 -6.85
CA ARG A 127 5.14 -3.01 -7.62
C ARG A 127 3.77 -2.71 -6.99
N ALA A 128 3.63 -2.86 -5.67
CA ALA A 128 2.36 -2.58 -4.98
C ALA A 128 1.92 -1.12 -5.19
N LYS A 129 2.85 -0.15 -5.05
CA LYS A 129 2.58 1.27 -5.33
C LYS A 129 2.15 1.49 -6.77
N ARG A 130 2.91 0.93 -7.73
CA ARG A 130 2.64 1.09 -9.16
C ARG A 130 1.27 0.52 -9.54
N VAL A 131 0.94 -0.68 -9.08
CA VAL A 131 -0.35 -1.34 -9.37
C VAL A 131 -1.51 -0.56 -8.74
N SER A 132 -1.35 -0.07 -7.51
CA SER A 132 -2.32 0.80 -6.85
C SER A 132 -2.59 2.09 -7.64
N LEU A 133 -1.52 2.77 -8.08
CA LEU A 133 -1.61 3.97 -8.90
C LEU A 133 -2.25 3.70 -10.26
N LEU A 134 -1.88 2.58 -10.91
CA LEU A 134 -2.46 2.16 -12.18
C LEU A 134 -3.98 2.00 -12.06
N TRP A 135 -4.45 1.24 -11.07
CA TRP A 135 -5.88 0.96 -10.89
C TRP A 135 -6.68 2.20 -10.51
N SER A 136 -6.23 2.94 -9.50
CA SER A 136 -6.90 4.17 -9.06
C SER A 136 -6.99 5.20 -10.20
N SER A 137 -5.89 5.46 -10.91
CA SER A 137 -5.86 6.41 -12.01
C SER A 137 -6.68 5.93 -13.21
N SER A 138 -6.69 4.63 -13.51
CA SER A 138 -7.52 4.09 -14.59
C SER A 138 -9.02 4.23 -14.29
N LEU A 139 -9.43 3.93 -13.06
CA LEU A 139 -10.81 4.07 -12.62
C LEU A 139 -11.24 5.54 -12.58
N LEU A 140 -10.38 6.46 -12.12
CA LEU A 140 -10.65 7.90 -12.16
C LEU A 140 -10.78 8.41 -13.60
N THR A 141 -9.89 7.98 -14.50
CA THR A 141 -9.95 8.32 -15.92
C THR A 141 -11.29 7.89 -16.52
N MET A 142 -11.68 6.64 -16.27
CA MET A 142 -12.95 6.10 -16.73
C MET A 142 -14.13 6.88 -16.15
N GLN A 143 -14.16 7.11 -14.84
CA GLN A 143 -15.26 7.79 -14.17
C GLN A 143 -15.42 9.23 -14.63
N TYR A 144 -14.33 10.00 -14.71
CA TYR A 144 -14.41 11.38 -15.17
C TYR A 144 -14.81 11.47 -16.65
N SER A 145 -14.34 10.53 -17.49
CA SER A 145 -14.79 10.45 -18.88
C SER A 145 -16.29 10.15 -18.96
N LEU A 146 -16.80 9.20 -18.15
CA LEU A 146 -18.23 8.92 -18.07
C LEU A 146 -19.03 10.15 -17.62
N ASN A 147 -18.56 10.85 -16.59
CA ASN A 147 -19.21 12.06 -16.08
C ASN A 147 -19.24 13.19 -17.13
N ALA A 148 -18.21 13.30 -17.97
CA ALA A 148 -18.14 14.30 -19.04
C ALA A 148 -19.03 13.96 -20.25
N PHE A 149 -19.02 12.70 -20.70
CA PHE A 149 -19.67 12.29 -21.96
C PHE A 149 -21.10 11.78 -21.80
N VAL A 150 -21.43 11.12 -20.69
CA VAL A 150 -22.74 10.48 -20.50
C VAL A 150 -23.75 11.45 -19.88
N SER A 151 -23.31 12.36 -19.02
CA SER A 151 -24.21 13.27 -18.33
C SER A 151 -24.64 14.44 -19.22
N LYS A 152 -25.91 14.42 -19.61
CA LYS A 152 -26.51 15.46 -20.45
C LYS A 152 -26.68 16.78 -19.71
N ASP A 153 -27.05 16.73 -18.44
CA ASP A 153 -27.43 17.91 -17.64
C ASP A 153 -26.25 18.43 -16.79
N VAL A 154 -25.06 18.49 -17.37
CA VAL A 154 -23.85 19.03 -16.73
C VAL A 154 -23.37 20.20 -17.59
N SER A 155 -23.02 21.32 -16.95
CA SER A 155 -22.53 22.50 -17.67
C SER A 155 -21.24 22.18 -18.44
N GLN A 156 -20.97 22.96 -19.49
CA GLN A 156 -19.76 22.76 -20.31
C GLN A 156 -18.49 22.88 -19.47
N ASP A 157 -18.39 23.90 -18.61
CA ASP A 157 -17.25 24.09 -17.72
C ASP A 157 -16.94 22.85 -16.86
N MET A 158 -17.98 22.18 -16.37
CA MET A 158 -17.84 20.99 -15.54
C MET A 158 -17.39 19.78 -16.37
N LYS A 159 -17.84 19.67 -17.63
CA LYS A 159 -17.32 18.66 -18.56
C LYS A 159 -15.84 18.89 -18.85
N ASP A 160 -15.44 20.15 -19.06
CA ASP A 160 -14.05 20.51 -19.32
C ASP A 160 -13.16 20.18 -18.12
N ILE A 161 -13.63 20.43 -16.89
CA ILE A 161 -12.96 20.01 -15.65
C ILE A 161 -12.82 18.50 -15.59
N TYR A 162 -13.89 17.73 -15.85
CA TYR A 162 -13.81 16.27 -15.84
C TYR A 162 -12.87 15.73 -16.92
N LEU A 163 -12.88 16.29 -18.12
CA LEU A 163 -11.96 15.89 -19.19
C LEU A 163 -10.51 16.19 -18.80
N PHE A 164 -10.24 17.34 -18.20
CA PHE A 164 -8.91 17.67 -17.69
C PHE A 164 -8.45 16.67 -16.62
N LEU A 165 -9.27 16.42 -15.60
CA LEU A 165 -8.96 15.46 -14.53
C LEU A 165 -8.79 14.04 -15.08
N GLY A 166 -9.66 13.63 -16.01
CA GLY A 166 -9.55 12.36 -16.70
C GLY A 166 -8.25 12.24 -17.49
N GLY A 167 -7.86 13.29 -18.21
CA GLY A 167 -6.60 13.35 -18.96
C GLY A 167 -5.36 13.23 -18.07
N VAL A 168 -5.32 13.94 -16.95
CA VAL A 168 -4.21 13.83 -15.97
C VAL A 168 -4.10 12.39 -15.44
N ASN A 169 -5.22 11.79 -15.05
CA ASN A 169 -5.23 10.41 -14.57
C ASN A 169 -4.87 9.41 -15.68
N ALA A 170 -5.23 9.67 -16.93
CA ALA A 170 -4.86 8.82 -18.05
C ALA A 170 -3.34 8.81 -18.25
N ILE A 171 -2.67 9.96 -18.08
CA ILE A 171 -1.21 10.06 -18.13
C ILE A 171 -0.58 9.25 -16.99
N VAL A 172 -1.09 9.39 -15.75
CA VAL A 172 -0.58 8.65 -14.59
C VAL A 172 -0.78 7.15 -14.74
N ALA A 173 -1.95 6.71 -15.20
CA ALA A 173 -2.24 5.31 -15.49
C ALA A 173 -1.30 4.77 -16.57
N THR A 174 -1.13 5.51 -17.67
CA THR A 174 -0.21 5.17 -18.76
C THR A 174 1.22 5.03 -18.25
N TYR A 175 1.71 6.01 -17.49
CA TYR A 175 3.03 5.96 -16.88
C TYR A 175 3.18 4.73 -15.98
N SER A 176 2.22 4.50 -15.08
CA SER A 176 2.23 3.36 -14.15
C SER A 176 2.10 2.01 -14.85
N TYR A 177 1.53 1.96 -16.05
CA TYR A 177 1.46 0.75 -16.85
C TYR A 177 2.82 0.39 -17.47
N PHE A 178 3.50 1.38 -18.07
CA PHE A 178 4.74 1.15 -18.82
C PHE A 178 6.01 1.20 -17.95
N HIS A 179 6.04 2.06 -16.93
CA HIS A 179 7.24 2.31 -16.16
C HIS A 179 7.29 1.44 -14.90
N LYS A 180 8.33 0.60 -14.79
CA LYS A 180 8.67 -0.19 -13.60
C LYS A 180 9.95 0.37 -12.99
N SER A 181 10.10 0.29 -11.67
CA SER A 181 11.35 0.69 -11.01
C SER A 181 12.43 -0.39 -11.20
N ASP A 182 13.70 0.00 -11.08
CA ASP A 182 14.84 -0.94 -11.14
C ASP A 182 14.67 -2.10 -10.13
N TYR A 183 14.11 -1.81 -8.95
CA TYR A 183 13.82 -2.82 -7.93
C TYR A 183 12.72 -3.79 -8.36
N GLU A 184 11.63 -3.28 -8.96
CA GLU A 184 10.56 -4.13 -9.50
C GLU A 184 11.08 -4.99 -10.66
N GLU A 185 11.89 -4.43 -11.56
CA GLU A 185 12.48 -5.18 -12.67
C GLU A 185 13.39 -6.29 -12.19
N TYR A 186 14.30 -6.01 -11.25
CA TYR A 186 15.12 -7.02 -10.61
C TYR A 186 14.26 -8.11 -9.95
N TYR A 187 13.23 -7.71 -9.19
CA TYR A 187 12.31 -8.66 -8.57
C TYR A 187 11.63 -9.58 -9.61
N LEU A 188 11.14 -9.03 -10.72
CA LEU A 188 10.45 -9.80 -11.75
C LEU A 188 11.38 -10.74 -12.52
N GLN A 189 12.62 -10.33 -12.79
CA GLN A 189 13.62 -11.16 -13.47
C GLN A 189 14.08 -12.33 -12.60
N ASN A 190 14.12 -12.12 -11.28
CA ASN A 190 14.64 -13.11 -10.32
C ASN A 190 13.52 -13.95 -9.66
N LYS A 191 12.25 -13.69 -9.98
CA LYS A 191 11.12 -14.53 -9.56
C LYS A 191 11.00 -15.73 -10.48
N SER A 192 11.12 -16.94 -9.93
CA SER A 192 11.11 -18.22 -10.66
C SER A 192 9.80 -18.55 -11.39
N SER A 193 8.75 -17.75 -11.21
CA SER A 193 7.57 -17.71 -12.08
C SER A 193 7.00 -16.28 -12.10
N PRO A 194 7.01 -15.57 -13.23
CA PRO A 194 6.29 -14.31 -13.35
C PRO A 194 4.79 -14.64 -13.40
N GLU A 195 4.13 -14.53 -12.26
CA GLU A 195 2.66 -14.64 -12.20
C GLU A 195 2.05 -13.37 -12.80
N VAL A 196 1.82 -13.42 -14.10
CA VAL A 196 1.09 -12.41 -14.87
C VAL A 196 -0.41 -12.70 -14.72
N GLY A 197 -0.95 -12.43 -13.53
CA GLY A 197 -2.39 -12.46 -13.26
C GLY A 197 -2.89 -11.09 -12.83
N LEU A 198 -4.01 -10.63 -13.39
CA LEU A 198 -4.65 -9.34 -13.07
C LEU A 198 -5.12 -9.28 -11.59
N PHE A 199 -5.39 -10.44 -11.01
CA PHE A 199 -5.60 -10.68 -9.58
C PHE A 199 -4.98 -12.03 -9.24
N VAL A 200 -3.69 -12.04 -8.92
CA VAL A 200 -3.13 -13.21 -8.25
C VAL A 200 -3.56 -13.09 -6.80
N LEU A 201 -4.36 -14.04 -6.31
CA LEU A 201 -4.63 -14.21 -4.86
C LEU A 201 -3.30 -14.04 -4.13
N PRO A 202 -3.21 -13.25 -3.04
CA PRO A 202 -1.95 -13.16 -2.34
C PRO A 202 -1.70 -14.58 -1.91
N ASP A 203 -0.59 -15.14 -2.40
CA ASP A 203 -0.28 -16.55 -2.29
C ASP A 203 -0.74 -16.98 -0.90
N GLN A 204 -1.74 -17.87 -0.80
CA GLN A 204 -2.03 -18.56 0.46
C GLN A 204 -0.86 -19.49 0.80
N GLY A 205 0.37 -19.06 0.54
CA GLY A 205 1.63 -19.43 1.15
C GLY A 205 1.60 -19.06 2.63
N GLY A 206 0.59 -19.56 3.34
CA GLY A 206 0.92 -20.42 4.45
C GLY A 206 1.96 -21.43 3.94
N ILE A 207 3.20 -21.20 4.31
CA ILE A 207 4.15 -22.27 4.62
C ILE A 207 4.17 -23.37 3.55
N LYS A 208 4.50 -23.05 2.31
CA LYS A 208 5.25 -24.01 1.50
C LYS A 208 6.71 -23.60 1.57
N SER A 209 7.35 -24.15 2.60
CA SER A 209 8.79 -24.30 2.69
C SER A 209 9.37 -24.62 1.32
N GLY A 210 10.09 -23.66 0.74
CA GLY A 210 11.11 -23.94 -0.26
C GLY A 210 12.22 -24.77 0.37
N LEU A 211 11.93 -26.04 0.64
CA LEU A 211 12.90 -27.12 0.81
C LEU A 211 12.89 -27.91 -0.51
N GLY A 212 13.40 -27.26 -1.55
CA GLY A 212 13.98 -27.96 -2.69
C GLY A 212 15.38 -28.43 -2.32
N VAL A 213 15.51 -29.26 -1.28
CA VAL A 213 16.71 -30.07 -1.08
C VAL A 213 16.42 -31.39 -1.76
N THR A 214 16.88 -31.53 -3.00
CA THR A 214 17.05 -32.84 -3.62
C THR A 214 18.08 -33.61 -2.79
N GLN A 215 17.62 -34.43 -1.85
CA GLN A 215 18.43 -35.53 -1.32
C GLN A 215 18.32 -36.68 -2.31
N SER A 216 19.37 -36.88 -3.11
CA SER A 216 19.65 -38.16 -3.73
C SER A 216 20.14 -39.12 -2.64
N TRP A 217 19.44 -40.23 -2.47
CA TRP A 217 19.99 -41.45 -1.89
C TRP A 217 20.80 -42.19 -2.95
#